data_AF-A0A961GQ34-F1
#
_entry.id   AF-A0A961GQ34-F1
#
_cell.length_a   1.000
_cell.length_b   1.000
_cell.length_c   1.000
_cell.angle_alpha   90.00
_cell.angle_beta   90.00
_cell.angle_gamma   90.00
#
_symmetry.space_group_name_H-M   'P 1'
#
loop_
_entity.id
_entity.type
_entity.pdbx_description
1 polymer ?
#
loop_
_entity_poly.entity_id
_entity_poly.type
_entity_poly.pdbx_seq_one_letter_code
_entity_poly.pdbx_strand_id
1 'polypeptide(L)'
;NYVEVDFAAFKDLVEVLGTVPVYFTTPVRDRTTGLYIDNAGCIPLNPDQALAYARSRHFEFKQNGKWKTDGTGDLGRISRQQDFMKRAMRRASDQGIRNPSTATGMVDAAASAVVLDDTLNVGTILDLLGQFRSFNPDDLVTYQVPTEAAPSGGVAYQAVIWDQAMPMLRPFWSQGDTRQPADVIVDVKGSSKASDTLQSLSDQLDAAGFDAEPVEARGAGSATTITHGPLGRDAAVLLARYLGTVPKLVEDPDIIGFRVVLNVGSPAPTVRSEPLSIDQLPPALTTTTTTPPPPGDGTVPEESSTTTTVLEGAPPDAAPPGIVPTDPEKAAACH
;
A
#
# COMPACT_ATOMS: atom_id res chain seq x y z
N ASN A 1 -1.74 -10.42 -8.03
CA ASN A 1 -0.52 -10.51 -8.85
C ASN A 1 0.64 -9.85 -8.11
N TYR A 2 1.85 -10.43 -8.20
CA TYR A 2 3.08 -9.82 -7.72
C TYR A 2 4.20 -9.97 -8.76
N VAL A 3 5.17 -9.06 -8.70
CA VAL A 3 6.43 -9.12 -9.45
C VAL A 3 7.55 -8.99 -8.44
N GLU A 4 8.47 -9.95 -8.42
CA GLU A 4 9.67 -9.90 -7.61
C GLU A 4 10.89 -9.62 -8.50
N VAL A 5 11.70 -8.65 -8.07
CA VAL A 5 12.86 -8.15 -8.81
C VAL A 5 14.06 -8.14 -7.86
N ASP A 6 15.03 -9.02 -8.10
CA ASP A 6 16.30 -8.99 -7.41
C ASP A 6 17.28 -7.96 -8.03
N PHE A 7 18.53 -7.94 -7.57
CA PHE A 7 19.51 -6.98 -8.07
C PHE A 7 20.01 -7.27 -9.49
N ALA A 8 20.06 -8.53 -9.90
CA ALA A 8 20.44 -8.89 -11.27
C ALA A 8 19.29 -8.53 -12.22
N ALA A 9 18.08 -8.98 -11.86
CA ALA A 9 16.83 -8.64 -12.52
C ALA A 9 16.66 -7.13 -12.75
N PHE A 10 16.90 -6.32 -11.71
CA PHE A 10 16.80 -4.86 -11.82
C PHE A 10 17.78 -4.30 -12.87
N LYS A 11 19.02 -4.80 -12.90
CA LYS A 11 20.02 -4.34 -13.86
C LYS A 11 19.64 -4.74 -15.28
N ASP A 12 19.17 -5.98 -15.46
CA ASP A 12 18.72 -6.50 -16.75
C ASP A 12 17.55 -5.67 -17.27
N LEU A 13 16.59 -5.30 -16.41
CA LEU A 13 15.49 -4.39 -16.77
C LEU A 13 16.00 -3.01 -17.23
N VAL A 14 17.02 -2.45 -16.56
CA VAL A 14 17.63 -1.17 -17.00
C VAL A 14 18.40 -1.35 -18.30
N GLU A 15 19.05 -2.50 -18.50
CA GLU A 15 19.76 -2.84 -19.74
C GLU A 15 18.81 -2.96 -20.94
N VAL A 16 17.63 -3.55 -20.74
CA VAL A 16 16.55 -3.57 -21.76
C VAL A 16 16.12 -2.15 -22.14
N LEU A 17 16.14 -1.20 -21.21
CA LEU A 17 15.89 0.23 -21.47
C LEU A 17 17.13 0.99 -22.00
N GLY A 18 18.29 0.35 -21.99
CA GLY A 18 19.63 0.91 -22.24
C GLY A 18 20.16 1.73 -21.06
N THR A 19 19.49 2.82 -20.75
CA THR A 19 19.80 3.72 -19.62
C THR A 19 18.54 4.41 -19.13
N VAL A 20 18.53 4.88 -17.89
CA VAL A 20 17.44 5.71 -17.35
C VAL A 20 17.96 7.12 -17.02
N PRO A 21 17.52 8.17 -17.75
CA PRO A 21 17.93 9.54 -17.51
C PRO A 21 17.40 10.09 -16.18
N VAL A 22 18.31 10.55 -15.32
CA VAL A 22 17.99 11.23 -14.06
C VAL A 22 18.63 12.61 -14.05
N TYR A 23 17.84 13.64 -13.76
CA TYR A 23 18.37 15.00 -13.64
C TYR A 23 18.90 15.26 -12.23
N PHE A 24 20.17 15.66 -12.12
CA PHE A 24 20.80 16.05 -10.87
C PHE A 24 21.10 17.54 -10.87
N THR A 25 20.62 18.28 -9.87
CA THR A 25 20.89 19.71 -9.66
C THR A 25 22.31 19.96 -9.16
N THR A 26 22.94 18.96 -8.54
CA THR A 26 24.30 19.02 -7.99
C THR A 26 24.96 17.65 -8.14
N PRO A 27 26.30 17.55 -8.00
CA PRO A 27 26.97 16.27 -7.87
C PRO A 27 26.46 15.50 -6.64
N VAL A 28 26.25 14.18 -6.79
CA VAL A 28 25.71 13.30 -5.75
C VAL A 28 26.55 12.04 -5.56
N ARG A 29 26.48 11.42 -4.39
CA ARG A 29 27.14 10.14 -4.12
C ARG A 29 26.51 9.36 -2.98
N ASP A 30 26.84 8.08 -2.89
CA ASP A 30 26.64 7.24 -1.71
C ASP A 30 27.77 6.22 -1.64
N ARG A 31 28.63 6.34 -0.63
CA ARG A 31 29.82 5.49 -0.46
C ARG A 31 29.47 4.03 -0.16
N THR A 32 28.25 3.77 0.31
CA THR A 32 27.78 2.42 0.67
C THR A 32 27.36 1.64 -0.56
N THR A 33 26.66 2.31 -1.48
CA THR A 33 26.16 1.68 -2.71
C THR A 33 27.13 1.80 -3.87
N GLY A 34 28.11 2.70 -3.77
CA GLY A 34 29.03 3.02 -4.86
C GLY A 34 28.49 4.07 -5.83
N LEU A 35 27.35 4.69 -5.53
CA LEU A 35 26.82 5.79 -6.35
C LEU A 35 27.81 6.95 -6.36
N TYR A 36 28.18 7.43 -7.55
CA TYR A 36 29.01 8.62 -7.71
C TYR A 36 28.68 9.31 -9.04
N ILE A 37 28.06 10.49 -8.95
CA ILE A 37 27.71 11.35 -10.07
C ILE A 37 28.39 12.70 -9.80
N ASP A 38 29.44 12.99 -10.55
CA ASP A 38 30.35 14.10 -10.31
C ASP A 38 29.90 15.43 -10.92
N ASN A 39 28.89 15.39 -11.79
CA ASN A 39 28.37 16.54 -12.52
C ASN A 39 26.85 16.68 -12.31
N ALA A 40 26.38 17.93 -12.33
CA ALA A 40 24.96 18.23 -12.44
C ALA A 40 24.49 18.09 -13.90
N GLY A 41 23.20 17.93 -14.11
CA GLY A 41 22.56 17.81 -15.43
C GLY A 41 21.74 16.53 -15.58
N CYS A 42 21.30 16.28 -16.81
CA CYS A 42 20.62 15.05 -17.17
C CYS A 42 21.65 13.94 -17.38
N ILE A 43 21.67 12.94 -16.50
CA ILE A 43 22.65 11.86 -16.53
C ILE A 43 21.94 10.55 -16.89
N PRO A 44 22.31 9.89 -18.00
CA PRO A 44 21.77 8.59 -18.37
C PRO A 44 22.39 7.52 -17.46
N LEU A 45 21.67 7.10 -16.42
CA LEU A 45 22.16 6.09 -15.50
C LEU A 45 22.20 4.74 -16.21
N ASN A 46 23.38 4.12 -16.23
CA ASN A 46 23.55 2.74 -16.64
C ASN A 46 23.02 1.77 -15.55
N PRO A 47 22.93 0.44 -15.81
CA PRO A 47 22.38 -0.52 -14.85
C PRO A 47 23.00 -0.47 -13.45
N ASP A 48 24.33 -0.34 -13.35
CA ASP A 48 25.03 -0.27 -12.06
C ASP A 48 24.73 1.03 -11.31
N GLN A 49 24.76 2.17 -12.01
CA GLN A 49 24.46 3.47 -11.42
C GLN A 49 22.99 3.58 -11.00
N ALA A 50 22.07 3.05 -11.81
CA ALA A 50 20.65 3.01 -11.50
C ALA A 50 20.39 2.18 -10.24
N LEU A 51 21.01 1.00 -10.12
CA LEU A 51 20.88 0.17 -8.93
C LEU A 51 21.49 0.85 -7.70
N ALA A 52 22.67 1.48 -7.85
CA ALA A 52 23.32 2.23 -6.78
C ALA A 52 22.48 3.42 -6.30
N TYR A 53 21.77 4.09 -7.23
CA TYR A 53 20.83 5.17 -6.95
C TYR A 53 19.60 4.67 -6.19
N ALA A 54 18.92 3.64 -6.70
CA ALA A 54 17.72 3.06 -6.09
C ALA A 54 17.95 2.47 -4.69
N ARG A 55 19.19 2.05 -4.40
CA ARG A 55 19.60 1.50 -3.09
C ARG A 55 20.12 2.55 -2.11
N SER A 56 20.28 3.81 -2.53
CA SER A 56 21.00 4.81 -1.75
C SER A 56 20.21 5.23 -0.50
N ARG A 57 20.72 4.83 0.66
CA ARG A 57 20.24 5.24 2.01
C ARG A 57 21.07 6.38 2.59
N HIS A 58 22.35 6.45 2.23
CA HIS A 58 23.30 7.42 2.74
C HIS A 58 23.61 8.45 1.64
N PHE A 59 22.55 8.96 1.03
CA PHE A 59 22.64 9.88 -0.09
C PHE A 59 23.32 11.18 0.35
N GLU A 60 24.37 11.56 -0.37
CA GLU A 60 25.08 12.82 -0.20
C GLU A 60 24.99 13.65 -1.48
N PHE A 61 24.80 14.95 -1.32
CA PHE A 61 24.80 15.91 -2.43
C PHE A 61 25.80 17.02 -2.13
N LYS A 62 26.33 17.66 -3.17
CA LYS A 62 27.35 18.68 -3.03
C LYS A 62 26.71 20.06 -2.95
N GLN A 63 26.86 20.73 -1.81
CA GLN A 63 26.39 22.11 -1.59
C GLN A 63 27.55 22.98 -1.11
N ASN A 64 27.79 24.11 -1.79
CA ASN A 64 28.88 25.04 -1.49
C ASN A 64 30.25 24.35 -1.41
N GLY A 65 30.51 23.43 -2.35
CA GLY A 65 31.75 22.66 -2.42
C GLY A 65 31.88 21.52 -1.40
N LYS A 66 30.94 21.38 -0.46
CA LYS A 66 30.97 20.35 0.60
C LYS A 66 29.89 19.30 0.37
N TRP A 67 30.22 18.05 0.70
CA TRP A 67 29.25 16.96 0.71
C TRP A 67 28.35 17.12 1.94
N LYS A 68 27.03 17.04 1.72
CA LYS A 68 26.01 17.07 2.76
C LYS A 68 25.15 15.83 2.64
N THR A 69 24.84 15.22 3.78
CA THR A 69 23.93 14.08 3.86
C THR A 69 22.48 14.56 3.76
N ASP A 70 21.67 13.85 2.97
CA ASP A 70 20.21 14.02 2.87
C ASP A 70 19.52 13.81 4.24
N GLY A 71 19.98 12.80 4.99
CA GLY A 71 19.58 12.58 6.39
C GLY A 71 18.24 11.87 6.57
N THR A 72 17.50 11.59 5.49
CA THR A 72 16.16 10.98 5.52
C THR A 72 16.16 9.45 5.36
N GLY A 73 17.32 8.86 5.07
CA GLY A 73 17.51 7.40 5.06
C GLY A 73 16.58 6.69 4.07
N ASP A 74 15.78 5.76 4.61
CA ASP A 74 14.84 4.96 3.83
C ASP A 74 13.70 5.80 3.23
N LEU A 75 13.28 6.88 3.90
CA LEU A 75 12.22 7.75 3.39
C LEU A 75 12.67 8.45 2.09
N GLY A 76 13.87 9.03 2.08
CA GLY A 76 14.45 9.60 0.86
C GLY A 76 14.73 8.55 -0.22
N ARG A 77 15.05 7.32 0.17
CA ARG A 77 15.22 6.22 -0.78
C ARG A 77 13.90 5.88 -1.48
N ILE A 78 12.79 5.80 -0.74
CA ILE A 78 11.45 5.58 -1.33
C ILE A 78 11.11 6.69 -2.32
N SER A 79 11.35 7.96 -1.97
CA SER A 79 11.14 9.10 -2.88
C SER A 79 11.93 8.96 -4.19
N ARG A 80 13.22 8.57 -4.10
CA ARG A 80 14.07 8.35 -5.27
C ARG A 80 13.64 7.13 -6.10
N GLN A 81 13.14 6.07 -5.45
CA GLN A 81 12.58 4.90 -6.15
C GLN A 81 11.30 5.27 -6.92
N GLN A 82 10.42 6.07 -6.33
CA GLN A 82 9.22 6.57 -7.00
C GLN A 82 9.55 7.44 -8.22
N ASP A 83 10.49 8.38 -8.07
CA ASP A 83 11.00 9.19 -9.18
C ASP A 83 11.66 8.31 -10.27
N PHE A 84 12.47 7.32 -9.87
CA PHE A 84 13.09 6.39 -10.81
C PHE A 84 12.06 5.57 -11.59
N MET A 85 11.01 5.08 -10.94
CA MET A 85 9.92 4.35 -11.61
C MET A 85 9.22 5.22 -12.66
N LYS A 86 8.93 6.49 -12.34
CA LYS A 86 8.36 7.45 -13.33
C LYS A 86 9.29 7.61 -14.53
N ARG A 87 10.59 7.76 -14.30
CA ARG A 87 11.60 7.91 -15.37
C ARG A 87 11.76 6.66 -16.21
N ALA A 88 11.74 5.47 -15.60
CA ALA A 88 11.78 4.21 -16.31
C ALA A 88 10.53 4.03 -17.19
N MET A 89 9.34 4.39 -16.69
CA MET A 89 8.10 4.37 -17.48
C MET A 89 8.14 5.33 -18.67
N ARG A 90 8.66 6.55 -18.47
CA ARG A 90 8.91 7.50 -19.58
C ARG A 90 9.87 6.92 -20.61
N ARG A 91 10.99 6.40 -20.15
CA ARG A 91 12.01 5.79 -21.00
C ARG A 91 11.43 4.64 -21.83
N ALA A 92 10.61 3.78 -21.22
CA ALA A 92 9.92 2.71 -21.94
C ALA A 92 8.93 3.27 -22.98
N SER A 93 8.17 4.32 -22.62
CA SER A 93 7.30 5.05 -23.56
C SER A 93 8.07 5.61 -24.74
N ASP A 94 9.21 6.26 -24.50
CA ASP A 94 10.08 6.88 -25.52
C ASP A 94 10.77 5.82 -26.41
N GLN A 95 11.03 4.63 -25.86
CA GLN A 95 11.50 3.47 -26.62
C GLN A 95 10.40 2.79 -27.44
N GLY A 96 9.15 3.24 -27.32
CA GLY A 96 8.05 2.76 -28.15
C GLY A 96 7.32 1.55 -27.59
N ILE A 97 7.30 1.35 -26.26
CA ILE A 97 6.46 0.31 -25.61
C ILE A 97 4.96 0.43 -25.98
N ARG A 98 4.52 1.58 -26.52
CA ARG A 98 3.17 1.81 -27.06
C ARG A 98 2.92 1.14 -28.43
N ASN A 99 3.97 0.63 -29.10
CA ASN A 99 3.89 -0.15 -30.32
C ASN A 99 3.85 -1.65 -29.98
N PRO A 100 2.87 -2.43 -30.46
CA PRO A 100 2.73 -3.85 -30.11
C PRO A 100 3.97 -4.72 -30.36
N SER A 101 4.70 -4.52 -31.46
CA SER A 101 5.87 -5.37 -31.76
C SER A 101 7.03 -5.07 -30.82
N THR A 102 7.27 -3.78 -30.53
CA THR A 102 8.26 -3.35 -29.54
C THR A 102 7.87 -3.79 -28.14
N ALA A 103 6.59 -3.65 -27.78
CA ALA A 103 6.05 -4.06 -26.48
C ALA A 103 6.31 -5.55 -26.22
N THR A 104 6.03 -6.41 -27.21
CA THR A 104 6.23 -7.85 -27.08
C THR A 104 7.70 -8.19 -26.82
N GLY A 105 8.64 -7.61 -27.57
CA GLY A 105 10.07 -7.86 -27.37
C GLY A 105 10.60 -7.34 -26.03
N MET A 106 10.14 -6.17 -25.59
CA MET A 106 10.53 -5.60 -24.30
C MET A 106 9.92 -6.39 -23.12
N VAL A 107 8.67 -6.84 -23.22
CA VAL A 107 8.02 -7.66 -22.19
C VAL A 107 8.68 -9.03 -22.11
N ASP A 108 9.01 -9.66 -23.24
CA ASP A 108 9.71 -10.96 -23.24
C ASP A 108 11.08 -10.86 -22.56
N ALA A 109 11.87 -9.83 -22.91
CA ALA A 109 13.15 -9.57 -22.27
C ALA A 109 12.99 -9.27 -20.77
N ALA A 110 12.02 -8.44 -20.39
CA ALA A 110 11.75 -8.09 -18.99
C ALA A 110 11.23 -9.28 -18.17
N ALA A 111 10.31 -10.09 -18.74
CA ALA A 111 9.74 -11.27 -18.09
C ALA A 111 10.80 -12.35 -17.85
N SER A 112 11.81 -12.44 -18.72
CA SER A 112 12.96 -13.34 -18.50
C SER A 112 13.84 -12.92 -17.32
N ALA A 113 13.77 -11.66 -16.90
CA ALA A 113 14.58 -11.10 -15.84
C ALA A 113 13.92 -11.14 -14.46
N VAL A 114 12.59 -11.32 -14.35
CA VAL A 114 11.85 -11.18 -13.09
C VAL A 114 11.11 -12.45 -12.70
N VAL A 115 10.76 -12.57 -11.41
CA VAL A 115 9.88 -13.64 -10.94
C VAL A 115 8.44 -13.10 -10.93
N LEU A 116 7.55 -13.81 -11.61
CA LEU A 116 6.12 -13.51 -11.70
C LEU A 116 5.32 -14.59 -10.98
N ASP A 117 4.16 -14.25 -10.44
CA ASP A 117 3.22 -15.25 -9.94
C ASP A 117 2.56 -16.06 -11.06
N ASP A 118 1.99 -17.22 -10.72
CA ASP A 118 1.40 -18.16 -11.68
C ASP A 118 0.25 -17.57 -12.54
N THR A 119 -0.37 -16.48 -12.07
CA THR A 119 -1.48 -15.81 -12.77
C THR A 119 -1.03 -14.61 -13.60
N LEU A 120 0.21 -14.14 -13.41
CA LEU A 120 0.80 -13.02 -14.16
C LEU A 120 1.66 -13.55 -15.32
N ASN A 121 1.02 -13.87 -16.44
CA ASN A 121 1.71 -14.27 -17.66
C ASN A 121 1.94 -13.09 -18.62
N VAL A 122 2.74 -13.31 -19.67
CA VAL A 122 3.04 -12.31 -20.72
C VAL A 122 1.76 -11.73 -21.33
N GLY A 123 0.72 -12.55 -21.56
CA GLY A 123 -0.56 -12.08 -22.08
C GLY A 123 -1.24 -11.08 -21.15
N THR A 124 -1.31 -11.39 -19.85
CA THR A 124 -1.85 -10.48 -18.83
C THR A 124 -1.07 -9.16 -18.75
N ILE A 125 0.26 -9.21 -18.89
CA ILE A 125 1.10 -8.00 -18.93
C ILE A 125 0.80 -7.17 -20.19
N LEU A 126 0.64 -7.81 -21.34
CA LEU A 126 0.28 -7.12 -22.59
C LEU A 126 -1.12 -6.52 -22.53
N ASP A 127 -2.09 -7.19 -21.91
CA ASP A 127 -3.42 -6.65 -21.67
C ASP A 127 -3.37 -5.40 -20.78
N LEU A 128 -2.57 -5.44 -19.71
CA LEU A 128 -2.33 -4.30 -18.84
C LEU A 128 -1.67 -3.13 -19.60
N LEU A 129 -0.62 -3.40 -20.39
CA LEU A 129 0.01 -2.38 -21.23
C LEU A 129 -0.97 -1.81 -22.26
N GLY A 130 -1.89 -2.62 -22.78
CA GLY A 130 -2.98 -2.19 -23.64
C GLY A 130 -3.90 -1.17 -22.96
N GLN A 131 -4.25 -1.40 -21.70
CA GLN A 131 -5.04 -0.46 -20.89
C GLN A 131 -4.28 0.84 -20.61
N PHE A 132 -2.97 0.75 -20.39
CA PHE A 132 -2.10 1.89 -20.13
C PHE A 132 -1.52 2.54 -21.40
N ARG A 133 -1.97 2.15 -22.60
CA ARG A 133 -1.36 2.60 -23.86
C ARG A 133 -1.40 4.12 -24.04
N SER A 134 -2.48 4.76 -23.62
CA SER A 134 -2.66 6.22 -23.66
C SER A 134 -2.25 6.92 -22.35
N PHE A 135 -1.81 6.17 -21.34
CA PHE A 135 -1.38 6.75 -20.08
C PHE A 135 -0.12 7.59 -20.29
N ASN A 136 -0.12 8.81 -19.75
CA ASN A 136 1.07 9.64 -19.70
C ASN A 136 1.82 9.37 -18.39
N PRO A 137 3.08 8.91 -18.43
CA PRO A 137 3.89 8.72 -17.23
C PRO A 137 4.05 9.98 -16.34
N ASP A 138 3.87 11.18 -16.88
CA ASP A 138 3.77 12.43 -16.10
C ASP A 138 2.62 12.42 -15.10
N ASP A 139 1.50 11.79 -15.46
CA ASP A 139 0.28 11.77 -14.67
C ASP A 139 0.33 10.71 -13.57
N LEU A 140 1.45 9.97 -13.44
CA LEU A 140 1.62 8.98 -12.38
C LEU A 140 1.69 9.68 -11.02
N VAL A 141 0.61 9.55 -10.27
CA VAL A 141 0.56 9.95 -8.88
C VAL A 141 1.19 8.86 -8.02
N THR A 142 2.09 9.27 -7.12
CA THR A 142 2.80 8.37 -6.21
C THR A 142 2.57 8.83 -4.79
N TYR A 143 2.19 7.90 -3.93
CA TYR A 143 1.97 8.15 -2.51
C TYR A 143 3.01 7.41 -1.69
N GLN A 144 3.48 8.04 -0.63
CA GLN A 144 4.23 7.39 0.43
C GLN A 144 3.34 7.36 1.67
N VAL A 145 3.18 6.19 2.28
CA VAL A 145 2.39 6.05 3.51
C VAL A 145 2.97 7.01 4.57
N PRO A 146 2.18 7.98 5.07
CA PRO A 146 2.65 8.95 6.03
C PRO A 146 3.05 8.28 7.34
N THR A 147 4.21 8.65 7.87
CA THR A 147 4.73 8.12 9.13
C THR A 147 5.34 9.19 10.00
N GLU A 148 5.31 8.98 11.31
CA GLU A 148 6.03 9.78 12.30
C GLU A 148 7.02 8.94 13.11
N ALA A 149 8.08 9.60 13.58
CA ALA A 149 9.11 8.94 14.38
C ALA A 149 8.52 8.52 15.73
N ALA A 150 8.51 7.20 15.97
CA ALA A 150 7.97 6.59 17.19
C ALA A 150 9.01 5.68 17.86
N PRO A 151 10.20 6.20 18.25
CA PRO A 151 11.27 5.38 18.80
C PRO A 151 10.80 4.63 20.05
N SER A 152 11.11 3.33 20.12
CA SER A 152 10.72 2.47 21.23
C SER A 152 11.82 1.45 21.54
N GLY A 153 12.13 1.26 22.82
CA GLY A 153 13.15 0.29 23.24
C GLY A 153 14.56 0.53 22.68
N GLY A 154 14.91 1.78 22.32
CA GLY A 154 16.19 2.11 21.69
C GLY A 154 16.27 1.82 20.18
N VAL A 155 15.16 1.39 19.57
CA VAL A 155 15.03 1.18 18.12
C VAL A 155 14.28 2.36 17.50
N ALA A 156 14.73 2.80 16.32
CA ALA A 156 14.03 3.79 15.53
C ALA A 156 12.87 3.12 14.79
N TYR A 157 11.64 3.42 15.19
CA TYR A 157 10.43 3.03 14.46
C TYR A 157 9.79 4.23 13.78
N GLN A 158 9.03 3.92 12.73
CA GLN A 158 8.11 4.84 12.08
C GLN A 158 6.70 4.30 12.32
N ALA A 159 5.87 5.06 13.03
CA ALA A 159 4.46 4.76 13.20
C ALA A 159 3.67 5.36 12.03
N VAL A 160 2.72 4.61 11.47
CA VAL A 160 1.83 5.12 10.43
C VAL A 160 0.90 6.16 11.02
N ILE A 161 0.78 7.29 10.34
CA ILE A 161 -0.18 8.35 10.66
C ILE A 161 -1.49 8.00 9.95
N TRP A 162 -2.34 7.20 10.60
CA TRP A 162 -3.48 6.53 9.96
C TRP A 162 -4.54 7.48 9.39
N ASP A 163 -4.81 8.59 10.06
CA ASP A 163 -5.72 9.63 9.57
C ASP A 163 -5.28 10.20 8.22
N GLN A 164 -3.96 10.33 7.97
CA GLN A 164 -3.40 10.76 6.70
C GLN A 164 -3.23 9.62 5.69
N ALA A 165 -2.88 8.41 6.15
CA ALA A 165 -2.71 7.26 5.28
C ALA A 165 -4.04 6.76 4.70
N MET A 166 -5.13 6.89 5.46
CA MET A 166 -6.38 6.25 5.09
C MET A 166 -7.04 6.81 3.82
N PRO A 167 -7.11 8.13 3.61
CA PRO A 167 -7.58 8.64 2.32
C PRO A 167 -6.79 8.11 1.12
N MET A 168 -5.49 7.80 1.29
CA MET A 168 -4.64 7.23 0.24
C MET A 168 -4.92 5.75 -0.05
N LEU A 169 -5.25 4.98 1.00
CA LEU A 169 -5.44 3.53 0.88
C LEU A 169 -6.89 3.16 0.48
N ARG A 170 -7.87 4.00 0.83
CA ARG A 170 -9.31 3.80 0.55
C ARG A 170 -9.66 3.49 -0.92
N PRO A 171 -9.00 4.06 -1.95
CA PRO A 171 -9.30 3.75 -3.36
C PRO A 171 -8.90 2.33 -3.76
N PHE A 172 -7.91 1.76 -3.08
CA PHE A 172 -7.45 0.39 -3.31
C PHE A 172 -8.28 -0.65 -2.55
N TRP A 173 -9.16 -0.19 -1.67
CA TRP A 173 -10.18 -1.04 -1.08
C TRP A 173 -11.30 -1.26 -2.07
N SER A 174 -11.88 -2.46 -2.09
CA SER A 174 -12.99 -2.74 -2.97
C SER A 174 -14.15 -1.79 -2.62
N GLN A 175 -14.39 -0.81 -3.48
CA GLN A 175 -15.60 0.02 -3.43
C GLN A 175 -16.70 -0.74 -4.14
N GLY A 176 -17.23 -1.75 -3.45
CA GLY A 176 -18.13 -2.72 -4.02
C GLY A 176 -17.67 -4.13 -3.68
N ASP A 177 -18.63 -4.99 -3.44
CA ASP A 177 -18.50 -6.39 -3.03
C ASP A 177 -18.15 -6.63 -1.56
N THR A 178 -19.00 -7.44 -0.94
CA THR A 178 -18.95 -7.91 0.45
C THR A 178 -17.55 -8.33 0.85
N ARG A 179 -17.03 -7.70 1.91
CA ARG A 179 -15.83 -8.19 2.63
C ARG A 179 -15.93 -9.69 2.84
N GLN A 180 -14.84 -10.38 2.55
CA GLN A 180 -14.73 -11.83 2.72
C GLN A 180 -14.00 -12.13 4.04
N PRO A 181 -14.19 -13.34 4.61
CA PRO A 181 -13.47 -13.75 5.81
C PRO A 181 -11.94 -13.56 5.70
N ALA A 182 -11.37 -13.84 4.52
CA ALA A 182 -9.93 -13.72 4.26
C ALA A 182 -9.38 -12.29 4.35
N ASP A 183 -10.25 -11.28 4.35
CA ASP A 183 -9.86 -9.86 4.48
C ASP A 183 -9.78 -9.41 5.96
N VAL A 184 -10.14 -10.29 6.91
CA VAL A 184 -10.38 -9.93 8.32
C VAL A 184 -9.48 -10.75 9.24
N ILE A 185 -8.63 -10.04 9.99
CA ILE A 185 -7.81 -10.62 11.06
C ILE A 185 -8.60 -10.60 12.37
N VAL A 186 -8.70 -11.73 13.07
CA VAL A 186 -9.50 -11.88 14.28
C VAL A 186 -8.64 -12.27 15.48
N ASP A 187 -8.47 -11.34 16.42
CA ASP A 187 -7.89 -11.65 17.73
C ASP A 187 -8.98 -12.25 18.64
N VAL A 188 -8.94 -13.57 18.85
CA VAL A 188 -9.89 -14.28 19.73
C VAL A 188 -9.41 -14.17 21.17
N LYS A 189 -9.88 -13.12 21.84
CA LYS A 189 -9.38 -12.69 23.14
C LYS A 189 -10.22 -13.19 24.31
N GLY A 190 -9.59 -13.77 25.33
CA GLY A 190 -10.29 -14.16 26.56
C GLY A 190 -9.38 -14.52 27.71
N SER A 191 -9.95 -15.03 28.80
CA SER A 191 -9.16 -15.43 29.96
C SER A 191 -8.27 -16.63 29.65
N SER A 192 -7.05 -16.64 30.18
CA SER A 192 -6.15 -17.80 30.13
C SER A 192 -6.74 -19.10 30.71
N LYS A 193 -7.78 -19.02 31.55
CA LYS A 193 -8.51 -20.20 32.04
C LYS A 193 -9.39 -20.87 30.96
N ALA A 194 -9.57 -20.21 29.83
CA ALA A 194 -10.37 -20.66 28.69
C ALA A 194 -9.49 -20.85 27.43
N SER A 195 -8.17 -21.07 27.59
CA SER A 195 -7.21 -21.22 26.49
C SER A 195 -7.69 -22.19 25.41
N ASP A 196 -8.17 -23.37 25.82
CA ASP A 196 -8.63 -24.42 24.89
C ASP A 196 -9.87 -23.98 24.11
N THR A 197 -10.75 -23.20 24.75
CA THR A 197 -11.91 -22.60 24.10
C THR A 197 -11.50 -21.52 23.11
N LEU A 198 -10.51 -20.69 23.44
CA LEU A 198 -10.00 -19.66 22.51
C LEU A 198 -9.39 -20.32 21.28
N GLN A 199 -8.54 -21.33 21.46
CA GLN A 199 -7.95 -22.09 20.37
C GLN A 199 -9.02 -22.72 19.48
N SER A 200 -10.01 -23.40 20.08
CA SER A 200 -11.08 -24.03 19.30
C SER A 200 -11.94 -23.03 18.53
N LEU A 201 -12.14 -21.81 19.05
CA LEU A 201 -12.84 -20.74 18.34
C LEU A 201 -12.00 -20.17 17.20
N SER A 202 -10.71 -19.94 17.42
CA SER A 202 -9.77 -19.55 16.37
C SER A 202 -9.76 -20.56 15.23
N ASP A 203 -9.60 -21.86 15.53
CA ASP A 203 -9.58 -22.92 14.52
C ASP A 203 -10.89 -22.97 13.70
N GLN A 204 -12.04 -22.74 14.35
CA GLN A 204 -13.34 -22.69 13.67
C GLN A 204 -13.50 -21.47 12.77
N LEU A 205 -12.94 -20.33 13.16
CA LEU A 205 -12.95 -19.10 12.35
C LEU A 205 -11.95 -19.20 11.19
N ASP A 206 -10.78 -19.80 11.40
CA ASP A 206 -9.83 -20.14 10.34
C ASP A 206 -10.47 -21.08 9.31
N ALA A 207 -11.21 -22.10 9.76
CA ALA A 207 -11.95 -22.99 8.88
C ALA A 207 -13.07 -22.27 8.10
N ALA A 208 -13.60 -21.17 8.63
CA ALA A 208 -14.54 -20.27 7.94
C ALA A 208 -13.85 -19.26 7.01
N GLY A 209 -12.51 -19.25 6.97
CA GLY A 209 -11.68 -18.45 6.08
C GLY A 209 -11.15 -17.14 6.68
N PHE A 210 -11.34 -16.89 7.98
CA PHE A 210 -10.70 -15.78 8.67
C PHE A 210 -9.21 -16.06 8.92
N ASP A 211 -8.44 -15.02 9.27
CA ASP A 211 -7.10 -15.16 9.86
C ASP A 211 -7.22 -14.93 11.38
N ALA A 212 -7.49 -16.00 12.14
CA ALA A 212 -7.88 -15.92 13.55
C ALA A 212 -6.81 -16.49 14.49
N GLU A 213 -6.40 -15.71 15.49
CA GLU A 213 -5.40 -16.12 16.48
C GLU A 213 -5.92 -16.00 17.92
N PRO A 214 -5.62 -16.95 18.82
CA PRO A 214 -6.04 -16.86 20.21
C PRO A 214 -5.15 -15.89 20.99
N VAL A 215 -5.78 -14.99 21.76
CA VAL A 215 -5.08 -13.98 22.56
C VAL A 215 -5.48 -14.10 24.03
N GLU A 216 -4.54 -14.48 24.88
CA GLU A 216 -4.78 -14.55 26.32
C GLU A 216 -4.74 -13.17 26.97
N ALA A 217 -5.73 -12.89 27.82
CA ALA A 217 -5.81 -11.66 28.59
C ALA A 217 -6.13 -11.92 30.07
N ARG A 218 -5.75 -10.95 30.92
CA ARG A 218 -6.14 -10.95 32.33
C ARG A 218 -7.58 -10.46 32.47
N GLY A 219 -8.48 -11.40 32.79
CA GLY A 219 -9.92 -11.15 32.96
C GLY A 219 -10.71 -11.54 31.72
N ALA A 220 -11.90 -12.10 31.93
CA ALA A 220 -12.90 -12.32 30.88
C ALA A 220 -14.07 -11.36 31.14
N GLY A 221 -14.53 -10.68 30.09
CA GLY A 221 -15.81 -9.97 30.15
C GLY A 221 -16.95 -10.95 30.37
N SER A 222 -18.05 -10.50 30.97
CA SER A 222 -19.25 -11.33 31.12
C SER A 222 -20.01 -11.52 29.80
N ALA A 223 -19.82 -10.61 28.83
CA ALA A 223 -20.52 -10.61 27.55
C ALA A 223 -19.53 -10.69 26.38
N THR A 224 -19.96 -11.37 25.31
CA THR A 224 -19.21 -11.42 24.04
C THR A 224 -19.31 -10.08 23.31
N THR A 225 -18.18 -9.49 22.97
CA THR A 225 -18.11 -8.23 22.20
C THR A 225 -17.13 -8.36 21.04
N ILE A 226 -17.35 -7.60 19.98
CA ILE A 226 -16.36 -7.42 18.92
C ILE A 226 -15.86 -5.99 19.00
N THR A 227 -14.58 -5.82 19.31
CA THR A 227 -13.93 -4.51 19.25
C THR A 227 -13.38 -4.29 17.84
N HIS A 228 -13.58 -3.12 17.26
CA HIS A 228 -13.12 -2.80 15.91
C HIS A 228 -12.57 -1.38 15.81
N GLY A 229 -11.69 -1.17 14.84
CA GLY A 229 -11.23 0.17 14.45
C GLY A 229 -12.34 1.00 13.80
N PRO A 230 -12.13 2.31 13.58
CA PRO A 230 -13.09 3.18 12.89
C PRO A 230 -13.52 2.66 11.50
N LEU A 231 -12.67 1.84 10.87
CA LEU A 231 -12.87 1.28 9.52
C LEU A 231 -13.25 -0.21 9.55
N GLY A 232 -13.09 -0.84 10.72
CA GLY A 232 -13.33 -2.27 10.92
C GLY A 232 -14.80 -2.62 11.14
N ARG A 233 -15.74 -1.66 11.03
CA ARG A 233 -17.15 -1.93 11.33
C ARG A 233 -17.73 -3.05 10.47
N ASP A 234 -17.57 -3.02 9.15
CA ASP A 234 -18.18 -4.08 8.34
C ASP A 234 -17.39 -5.41 8.43
N ALA A 235 -16.12 -5.37 8.84
CA ALA A 235 -15.38 -6.58 9.24
C ALA A 235 -15.97 -7.18 10.53
N ALA A 236 -16.32 -6.33 11.51
CA ALA A 236 -16.98 -6.73 12.73
C ALA A 236 -18.40 -7.26 12.49
N VAL A 237 -19.15 -6.64 11.58
CA VAL A 237 -20.47 -7.13 11.14
C VAL A 237 -20.32 -8.46 10.41
N LEU A 238 -19.32 -8.61 9.53
CA LEU A 238 -19.02 -9.86 8.85
C LEU A 238 -18.76 -10.97 9.88
N LEU A 239 -17.85 -10.75 10.83
CA LEU A 239 -17.57 -11.72 11.89
C LEU A 239 -18.82 -12.05 12.71
N ALA A 240 -19.65 -11.05 13.07
CA ALA A 240 -20.88 -11.27 13.82
C ALA A 240 -21.87 -12.22 13.12
N ARG A 241 -21.88 -12.28 11.78
CA ARG A 241 -22.73 -13.21 11.02
C ARG A 241 -22.35 -14.68 11.25
N TYR A 242 -21.09 -14.95 11.57
CA TYR A 242 -20.58 -16.28 11.88
C TYR A 242 -20.80 -16.67 13.36
N LEU A 243 -21.16 -15.74 14.26
CA LEU A 243 -21.29 -16.05 15.69
C LEU A 243 -22.71 -16.46 16.11
N GLY A 244 -22.82 -17.57 16.82
CA GLY A 244 -24.05 -18.10 17.43
C GLY A 244 -24.80 -17.10 18.29
N THR A 245 -24.08 -16.15 18.87
CA THR A 245 -24.60 -15.06 19.70
C THR A 245 -24.49 -13.72 18.97
N VAL A 246 -25.39 -12.79 19.24
CA VAL A 246 -25.29 -11.40 18.75
C VAL A 246 -24.30 -10.63 19.63
N PRO A 247 -23.10 -10.27 19.13
CA PRO A 247 -22.13 -9.52 19.92
C PRO A 247 -22.50 -8.04 20.00
N LYS A 248 -22.06 -7.36 21.05
CA LYS A 248 -22.01 -5.89 21.06
C LYS A 248 -20.77 -5.43 20.28
N LEU A 249 -20.94 -4.49 19.36
CA LEU A 249 -19.81 -3.83 18.70
C LEU A 249 -19.27 -2.69 19.57
N VAL A 250 -17.96 -2.64 19.72
CA VAL A 250 -17.23 -1.60 20.48
C VAL A 250 -16.21 -0.99 19.55
N GLU A 251 -16.25 0.33 19.38
CA GLU A 251 -15.24 1.02 18.60
C GLU A 251 -14.01 1.31 19.48
N ASP A 252 -12.83 1.04 18.95
CA ASP A 252 -11.53 1.33 19.56
C ASP A 252 -10.63 1.97 18.49
N PRO A 253 -10.27 3.26 18.63
CA PRO A 253 -9.47 3.98 17.63
C PRO A 253 -8.06 3.42 17.45
N ASP A 254 -7.55 2.63 18.40
CA ASP A 254 -6.21 2.05 18.34
C ASP A 254 -6.17 0.77 17.47
N ILE A 255 -7.33 0.21 17.13
CA ILE A 255 -7.44 -0.90 16.19
C ILE A 255 -7.40 -0.37 14.76
N ILE A 256 -6.52 -0.96 13.96
CA ILE A 256 -6.20 -0.48 12.61
C ILE A 256 -6.82 -1.40 11.55
N GLY A 257 -7.32 -0.77 10.47
CA GLY A 257 -7.77 -1.49 9.28
C GLY A 257 -8.96 -2.41 9.57
N PHE A 258 -8.84 -3.67 9.13
CA PHE A 258 -9.88 -4.69 9.26
C PHE A 258 -9.58 -5.73 10.34
N ARG A 259 -8.59 -5.48 11.21
CA ARG A 259 -8.39 -6.29 12.41
C ARG A 259 -9.56 -6.06 13.37
N VAL A 260 -10.06 -7.12 13.99
CA VAL A 260 -11.11 -7.07 15.01
C VAL A 260 -10.74 -7.95 16.19
N VAL A 261 -11.19 -7.57 17.39
CA VAL A 261 -10.95 -8.34 18.61
C VAL A 261 -12.26 -8.97 19.08
N LEU A 262 -12.38 -10.28 18.96
CA LEU A 262 -13.48 -11.04 19.53
C LEU A 262 -13.20 -11.27 21.02
N ASN A 263 -13.80 -10.46 21.89
CA ASN A 263 -13.72 -10.67 23.33
C ASN A 263 -14.74 -11.75 23.72
N VAL A 264 -14.24 -12.92 24.11
CA VAL A 264 -15.04 -14.10 24.44
C VAL A 264 -15.66 -13.94 25.83
N GLY A 265 -17.00 -13.91 25.87
CA GLY A 265 -17.78 -13.84 27.10
C GLY A 265 -18.06 -15.21 27.73
N SER A 266 -18.92 -15.22 28.75
CA SER A 266 -19.42 -16.46 29.39
C SER A 266 -20.95 -16.50 29.36
N PRO A 267 -21.59 -17.47 28.67
CA PRO A 267 -20.96 -18.57 27.94
C PRO A 267 -20.21 -18.11 26.69
N ALA A 268 -19.24 -18.91 26.25
CA ALA A 268 -18.53 -18.67 25.00
C ALA A 268 -19.50 -18.74 23.80
N PRO A 269 -19.29 -17.94 22.74
CA PRO A 269 -20.09 -18.03 21.54
C PRO A 269 -19.84 -19.35 20.82
N THR A 270 -20.76 -19.76 19.94
CA THR A 270 -20.50 -20.80 18.94
C THR A 270 -20.16 -20.17 17.60
N VAL A 271 -19.50 -20.90 16.70
CA VAL A 271 -19.20 -20.45 15.33
C VAL A 271 -20.05 -21.26 14.35
N ARG A 272 -20.63 -20.59 13.36
CA ARG A 272 -21.37 -21.21 12.24
C ARG A 272 -20.41 -21.48 11.10
N SER A 273 -20.68 -22.55 10.34
CA SER A 273 -19.97 -22.80 9.07
C SER A 273 -20.40 -21.84 7.95
N GLU A 274 -21.63 -21.33 8.01
CA GLU A 274 -22.18 -20.37 7.04
C GLU A 274 -22.62 -19.08 7.75
N PRO A 275 -22.37 -17.90 7.14
CA PRO A 275 -22.79 -16.64 7.71
C PRO A 275 -24.30 -16.46 7.62
N LEU A 276 -24.91 -15.88 8.66
CA LEU A 276 -26.28 -15.38 8.57
C LEU A 276 -26.43 -14.38 7.41
N SER A 277 -27.59 -14.32 6.77
CA SER A 277 -27.88 -13.23 5.82
C SER A 277 -27.92 -11.89 6.55
N ILE A 278 -27.59 -10.80 5.86
CA ILE A 278 -27.62 -9.45 6.45
C ILE A 278 -29.03 -9.07 6.92
N ASP A 279 -30.07 -9.55 6.22
CA ASP A 279 -31.48 -9.33 6.58
C ASP A 279 -31.91 -10.04 7.87
N GLN A 280 -31.13 -11.03 8.31
CA GLN A 280 -31.37 -11.78 9.54
C GLN A 280 -30.65 -11.17 10.74
N LEU A 281 -29.81 -10.15 10.53
CA LEU A 281 -29.11 -9.48 11.61
C LEU A 281 -30.02 -8.49 12.35
N PRO A 282 -29.88 -8.37 13.68
CA PRO A 282 -30.62 -7.38 14.44
C PRO A 282 -30.25 -5.95 14.02
N PRO A 283 -31.17 -4.97 14.15
CA PRO A 283 -30.93 -3.57 13.79
C PRO A 283 -29.66 -2.96 14.37
N ALA A 284 -29.29 -3.36 15.59
CA ALA A 284 -28.07 -2.88 16.26
C ALA A 284 -26.77 -3.15 15.47
N LEU A 285 -26.76 -4.16 14.60
CA LEU A 285 -25.64 -4.50 13.73
C LEU A 285 -25.79 -3.94 12.30
N THR A 286 -27.00 -3.58 11.87
CA THR A 286 -27.29 -3.15 10.49
C THR A 286 -27.50 -1.64 10.35
N THR A 287 -27.79 -0.91 11.43
CA THR A 287 -27.87 0.55 11.37
C THR A 287 -26.47 1.17 11.37
N THR A 288 -26.12 1.86 10.29
CA THR A 288 -25.04 2.85 10.29
C THR A 288 -25.59 4.12 10.91
N THR A 289 -24.98 4.61 11.99
CA THR A 289 -25.30 5.95 12.50
C THR A 289 -24.70 6.97 11.56
N THR A 290 -25.39 7.25 10.46
CA THR A 290 -25.02 8.32 9.55
C THR A 290 -25.49 9.63 10.16
N THR A 291 -24.58 10.41 10.72
CA THR A 291 -24.85 11.83 10.99
C THR A 291 -25.12 12.50 9.63
N PRO A 292 -26.28 13.14 9.40
CA PRO A 292 -26.57 13.77 8.12
C PRO A 292 -25.54 14.87 7.82
N PRO A 293 -25.03 14.98 6.60
CA PRO A 293 -24.27 16.16 6.20
C PRO A 293 -25.18 17.40 6.25
N PRO A 294 -24.63 18.61 6.48
CA PRO A 294 -25.42 19.84 6.41
C PRO A 294 -26.03 19.97 5.00
N PRO A 295 -27.24 20.55 4.86
CA PRO A 295 -27.89 20.67 3.56
C PRO A 295 -27.05 21.58 2.64
N GLY A 296 -26.43 20.98 1.63
CA GLY A 296 -25.79 21.65 0.51
C GLY A 296 -26.76 21.74 -0.67
N ASP A 297 -26.93 22.95 -1.19
CA ASP A 297 -27.81 23.28 -2.31
C ASP A 297 -27.46 22.50 -3.58
N GLY A 298 -28.49 22.05 -4.30
CA GLY A 298 -28.36 21.13 -5.42
C GLY A 298 -27.80 21.75 -6.70
N THR A 299 -27.15 20.90 -7.51
CA THR A 299 -27.40 20.73 -8.97
C THR A 299 -26.45 19.65 -9.50
N VAL A 300 -27.00 18.66 -10.21
CA VAL A 300 -26.25 17.64 -10.97
C VAL A 300 -26.43 17.94 -12.47
N PRO A 301 -25.35 17.90 -13.27
CA PRO A 301 -25.46 17.45 -14.65
C PRO A 301 -24.73 16.10 -14.86
N GLU A 302 -25.38 15.20 -15.60
CA GLU A 302 -24.77 14.03 -16.24
C GLU A 302 -23.73 14.49 -17.27
N GLU A 303 -22.52 13.91 -17.24
CA GLU A 303 -21.71 13.75 -18.45
C GLU A 303 -20.69 12.60 -18.29
N SER A 304 -20.72 11.69 -19.26
CA SER A 304 -19.69 10.66 -19.46
C SER A 304 -18.33 11.32 -19.73
N SER A 305 -17.38 11.13 -18.83
CA SER A 305 -15.95 11.33 -19.10
C SER A 305 -15.13 10.35 -18.26
N THR A 306 -14.07 9.81 -18.86
CA THR A 306 -13.03 9.01 -18.19
C THR A 306 -12.55 9.75 -16.95
N THR A 307 -12.97 9.26 -15.79
CA THR A 307 -12.69 9.89 -14.51
C THR A 307 -11.24 9.60 -14.14
N THR A 308 -10.36 10.60 -14.27
CA THR A 308 -9.22 10.70 -13.37
C THR A 308 -9.82 10.90 -11.98
N THR A 309 -9.82 9.86 -11.15
CA THR A 309 -10.28 9.97 -9.77
C THR A 309 -9.34 10.92 -9.03
N VAL A 310 -9.72 12.19 -8.93
CA VAL A 310 -9.09 13.10 -7.98
C VAL A 310 -9.41 12.55 -6.60
N LEU A 311 -8.37 12.14 -5.89
CA LEU A 311 -8.50 11.55 -4.57
C LEU A 311 -8.91 12.61 -3.55
N GLU A 312 -10.22 12.71 -3.34
CA GLU A 312 -10.82 13.61 -2.36
C GLU A 312 -10.34 13.23 -0.95
N GLY A 313 -9.50 14.08 -0.36
CA GLY A 313 -8.90 13.90 0.95
C GLY A 313 -7.43 13.44 0.97
N ALA A 314 -6.75 13.32 -0.18
CA ALA A 314 -5.29 13.21 -0.16
C ALA A 314 -4.70 14.44 0.54
N PRO A 315 -3.72 14.28 1.47
CA PRO A 315 -3.01 15.42 2.04
C PRO A 315 -2.49 16.32 0.92
N PRO A 316 -2.50 17.65 1.09
CA PRO A 316 -1.93 18.56 0.10
C PRO A 316 -0.49 18.12 -0.17
N ASP A 317 -0.18 17.90 -1.46
CA ASP A 317 1.10 17.54 -2.07
C ASP A 317 2.28 17.63 -1.08
N ALA A 318 2.38 16.64 -0.18
CA ALA A 318 3.40 16.67 0.85
C ALA A 318 4.70 16.40 0.12
N ALA A 319 5.61 17.38 0.13
CA ALA A 319 6.88 17.25 -0.54
C ALA A 319 7.52 15.92 -0.12
N PRO A 320 7.91 15.05 -1.07
CA PRO A 320 8.44 13.74 -0.75
C PRO A 320 9.62 13.91 0.21
N PRO A 321 9.72 13.07 1.25
CA PRO A 321 10.78 13.19 2.22
C PRO A 321 12.12 12.99 1.54
N GLY A 322 13.10 13.77 1.98
CA GLY A 322 14.46 13.75 1.45
C GLY A 322 14.62 14.54 0.16
N ILE A 323 15.86 14.68 -0.25
CA ILE A 323 16.23 15.38 -1.47
C ILE A 323 16.16 14.38 -2.61
N VAL A 324 15.12 14.55 -3.44
CA VAL A 324 15.21 14.16 -4.83
C VAL A 324 16.01 15.29 -5.50
N PRO A 325 17.23 15.04 -6.02
CA PRO A 325 18.14 16.09 -6.48
C PRO A 325 17.65 16.76 -7.78
N THR A 326 16.38 16.64 -8.12
CA THR A 326 15.78 16.97 -9.39
C THR A 326 15.10 18.33 -9.34
N ASP A 327 15.33 19.16 -10.35
CA ASP A 327 14.48 20.31 -10.65
C ASP A 327 13.31 19.77 -11.49
N PRO A 328 12.03 19.91 -11.08
CA PRO A 328 10.90 19.27 -11.77
C PRO A 328 10.79 19.61 -13.26
N GLU A 329 11.04 20.88 -13.63
CA GLU A 329 10.96 21.32 -15.03
C GLU A 329 12.10 20.73 -15.86
N LYS A 330 13.33 20.75 -15.32
CA LYS A 330 14.48 20.16 -16.02
C LYS A 330 14.48 18.63 -15.99
N ALA A 331 13.88 18.03 -14.97
CA ALA A 331 13.63 16.61 -14.87
C ALA A 331 12.63 16.15 -15.91
N ALA A 332 11.56 16.92 -16.16
CA ALA A 332 10.60 16.66 -17.23
C ALA A 332 11.24 16.77 -18.61
N ALA A 333 12.25 17.63 -18.79
CA ALA A 333 13.01 17.76 -20.03
C ALA A 333 14.17 16.75 -20.20
N CYS A 334 14.40 15.86 -19.23
CA CYS A 334 15.51 14.91 -19.23
C CYS A 334 15.07 13.54 -19.78
N HIS A 335 15.41 13.27 -21.04
CA HIS A 335 15.07 12.07 -21.81
C HIS A 335 16.29 11.37 -22.41
#